data_AF-A0A2N8M9U6-F1
#
_entry.id   AF-A0A2N8M9U6-F1
#
_cell.length_a   1.000
_cell.length_b   1.000
_cell.length_c   1.000
_cell.angle_alpha   90.00
_cell.angle_beta   90.00
_cell.angle_gamma   90.00
#
_symmetry.space_group_name_H-M   'P 1'
#
loop_
_entity.id
_entity.type
_entity.pdbx_description
1 polymer ?
#
loop_
_entity_poly.entity_id
_entity_poly.type
_entity_poly.pdbx_seq_one_letter_code
_entity_poly.pdbx_strand_id
1 'polypeptide(L)'
;MPLPNSSTSSATAKSKNAPGPAAPQRSISPSTVRIASRFVRAVAFSHSVLPSKTGHDAILEAFHVLNQFDIPKGAAREHEKDAHGNVLADYTLWTSASDLKTKRYYFRTYDNSQIRMQDLMKMDLDAKDIVKMSIKGEEVIKPLNP
;
A
#
# COMPACT_ATOMS: atom_id res chain seq x y z
N MET A 1 -65.13 25.06 -21.03
CA MET A 1 -64.93 25.25 -19.57
C MET A 1 -66.09 24.58 -18.85
N PRO A 2 -65.96 23.82 -17.73
CA PRO A 2 -64.80 23.27 -16.98
C PRO A 2 -64.89 21.72 -16.70
N LEU A 3 -63.87 21.18 -16.00
CA LEU A 3 -63.63 19.80 -15.45
C LEU A 3 -64.45 19.54 -14.13
N PRO A 4 -64.52 18.34 -13.45
CA PRO A 4 -63.43 17.37 -13.15
C PRO A 4 -63.76 15.85 -12.87
N ASN A 5 -62.69 15.11 -12.54
CA ASN A 5 -62.48 13.68 -12.24
C ASN A 5 -63.23 13.05 -11.04
N SER A 6 -63.35 11.71 -11.05
CA SER A 6 -62.96 10.82 -9.93
C SER A 6 -62.77 9.37 -10.46
N SER A 7 -61.53 8.93 -10.69
CA SER A 7 -60.67 8.13 -9.79
C SER A 7 -61.20 6.74 -9.43
N THR A 8 -60.63 5.69 -10.04
CA THR A 8 -60.24 4.44 -9.38
C THR A 8 -59.36 3.62 -10.32
N SER A 9 -58.06 3.48 -10.01
CA SER A 9 -57.32 2.25 -10.25
C SER A 9 -56.02 2.26 -9.48
N SER A 10 -55.91 1.32 -8.55
CA SER A 10 -54.70 0.82 -7.91
C SER A 10 -53.63 0.41 -8.93
N ALA A 11 -52.34 0.67 -8.65
CA ALA A 11 -51.23 -0.22 -8.99
C ALA A 11 -49.87 0.30 -8.47
N THR A 12 -49.31 -0.46 -7.52
CA THR A 12 -47.90 -0.89 -7.49
C THR A 12 -46.81 0.12 -7.10
N ALA A 13 -46.43 0.04 -5.82
CA ALA A 13 -45.14 0.48 -5.31
C ALA A 13 -43.99 -0.25 -6.02
N LYS A 14 -43.09 0.50 -6.67
CA LYS A 14 -41.82 -0.01 -7.19
C LYS A 14 -40.69 0.54 -6.32
N SER A 15 -40.19 -0.29 -5.40
CA SER A 15 -38.97 -0.03 -4.64
C SER A 15 -37.78 0.10 -5.59
N LYS A 16 -37.22 1.31 -5.71
CA LYS A 16 -35.95 1.56 -6.41
C LYS A 16 -34.83 1.49 -5.37
N ASN A 17 -34.27 0.30 -5.15
CA ASN A 17 -32.91 0.19 -4.62
C ASN A 17 -31.93 0.51 -5.75
N ALA A 18 -31.68 1.79 -5.99
CA ALA A 18 -30.50 2.22 -6.76
C ALA A 18 -29.34 2.37 -5.77
N PRO A 19 -28.15 1.78 -6.01
CA PRO A 19 -26.97 2.12 -5.24
C PRO A 19 -26.70 3.62 -5.40
N GLY A 20 -26.60 4.34 -4.28
CA GLY A 20 -26.28 5.77 -4.27
C GLY A 20 -24.93 6.03 -4.95
N PRO A 21 -24.71 7.25 -5.48
CA PRO A 21 -23.48 7.57 -6.18
C PRO A 21 -22.29 7.30 -5.25
N ALA A 22 -21.36 6.47 -5.71
CA ALA A 22 -20.10 6.24 -5.03
C ALA A 22 -19.45 7.60 -4.75
N ALA A 23 -19.06 7.83 -3.49
CA ALA A 23 -18.37 9.05 -3.09
C ALA A 23 -17.17 9.26 -4.03
N PRO A 24 -16.92 10.49 -4.52
CA PRO A 24 -15.78 10.75 -5.39
C PRO A 24 -14.52 10.30 -4.67
N GLN A 25 -13.80 9.33 -5.25
CA GLN A 25 -12.45 9.00 -4.83
C GLN A 25 -11.65 10.30 -4.90
N ARG A 26 -11.31 10.85 -3.73
CA ARG A 26 -10.48 12.05 -3.64
C ARG A 26 -9.17 11.72 -4.34
N SER A 27 -9.03 12.23 -5.56
CA SER A 27 -7.77 12.19 -6.29
C SER A 27 -6.73 12.87 -5.42
N ILE A 28 -5.84 12.06 -4.89
CA ILE A 28 -4.69 12.49 -4.11
C ILE A 28 -3.87 13.37 -5.06
N SER A 29 -3.95 14.69 -4.90
CA SER A 29 -3.26 15.62 -5.80
C SER A 29 -1.77 15.26 -5.82
N PRO A 30 -1.07 15.30 -6.98
CA PRO A 30 0.34 14.91 -7.07
C PRO A 30 1.22 15.56 -5.99
N SER A 31 0.79 16.73 -5.51
CA SER A 31 1.38 17.50 -4.42
C SER A 31 1.56 16.80 -3.08
N THR A 32 0.72 15.84 -2.73
CA THR A 32 0.79 15.16 -1.42
C THR A 32 1.63 13.88 -1.46
N VAL A 33 1.93 13.35 -2.65
CA VAL A 33 2.95 12.29 -2.84
C VAL A 33 4.36 12.90 -3.01
N ARG A 34 4.47 14.22 -3.25
CA ARG A 34 5.77 14.92 -3.39
C ARG A 34 6.65 14.72 -2.17
N ILE A 35 7.93 14.46 -2.43
CA ILE A 35 9.04 14.15 -1.51
C ILE A 35 8.98 14.90 -0.17
N ALA A 36 8.60 16.18 -0.15
CA ALA A 36 8.50 16.99 1.06
C ALA A 36 7.50 16.45 2.11
N SER A 37 6.32 15.96 1.70
CA SER A 37 5.32 15.44 2.65
C SER A 37 5.79 14.13 3.29
N ARG A 38 6.43 13.26 2.49
CA ARG A 38 7.06 12.01 2.96
C ARG A 38 8.22 12.33 3.90
N PHE A 39 9.03 13.34 3.60
CA PHE A 39 10.11 13.76 4.49
C PHE A 39 9.59 14.24 5.85
N VAL A 40 8.61 15.15 5.87
CA VAL A 40 8.04 15.68 7.13
C VAL A 40 7.42 14.55 7.97
N ARG A 41 6.71 13.63 7.33
CA ARG A 41 6.12 12.47 8.01
C ARG A 41 7.20 11.54 8.58
N ALA A 42 8.30 11.31 7.86
CA ALA A 42 9.42 10.50 8.34
C ALA A 42 10.07 11.11 9.58
N VAL A 43 10.31 12.43 9.58
CA VAL A 43 10.85 13.15 10.74
C VAL A 43 9.89 13.09 11.92
N ALA A 44 8.59 13.26 11.70
CA ALA A 44 7.60 13.16 12.78
C ALA A 44 7.58 11.76 13.42
N PHE A 45 7.67 10.69 12.61
CA PHE A 45 7.71 9.32 13.13
C PHE A 45 9.04 8.99 13.81
N SER A 46 10.18 9.49 13.34
CA SER A 46 11.47 9.24 14.00
C SER A 46 11.55 9.77 15.43
N HIS A 47 10.71 10.75 15.77
CA HIS A 47 10.63 11.32 17.13
C HIS A 47 9.44 10.83 17.96
N SER A 48 8.37 10.32 17.33
CA SER A 48 7.12 9.97 18.02
C SER A 48 6.92 8.48 18.26
N VAL A 49 7.62 7.60 17.52
CA VAL A 49 7.50 6.15 17.68
C VAL A 49 8.07 5.72 19.03
N LEU A 50 7.30 4.89 19.74
CA LEU A 50 7.70 4.37 21.04
C LEU A 50 8.86 3.37 20.88
N PRO A 51 9.85 3.38 21.80
CA PRO A 51 10.93 2.42 21.75
C PRO A 51 10.39 0.99 21.97
N SER A 52 10.72 0.11 21.04
CA SER A 52 10.38 -1.31 21.13
C SER A 52 11.32 -2.04 22.08
N LYS A 53 10.79 -3.05 22.80
CA LYS A 53 11.55 -3.83 23.80
C LYS A 53 12.55 -4.79 23.17
N THR A 54 12.22 -5.34 22.00
CA THR A 54 13.05 -6.31 21.28
C THR A 54 13.34 -5.84 19.85
N GLY A 55 14.43 -6.34 19.25
CA GLY A 55 14.76 -6.05 17.85
C GLY A 55 13.69 -6.57 16.89
N HIS A 56 13.02 -7.68 17.22
CA HIS A 56 11.92 -8.21 16.42
C HIS A 56 10.72 -7.25 16.41
N ASP A 57 10.28 -6.80 17.57
CA ASP A 57 9.17 -5.84 17.69
C ASP A 57 9.52 -4.52 16.99
N ALA A 58 10.77 -4.07 17.11
CA ALA A 58 11.25 -2.87 16.44
C ALA A 58 11.15 -2.96 14.91
N ILE A 59 11.44 -4.13 14.33
CA ILE A 59 11.30 -4.35 12.90
C ILE A 59 9.83 -4.35 12.48
N LEU A 60 8.95 -5.02 13.24
CA LEU A 60 7.51 -5.01 12.95
C LEU A 60 6.94 -3.59 13.02
N GLU A 61 7.30 -2.83 14.05
CA GLU A 61 6.89 -1.44 14.21
C GLU A 61 7.44 -0.55 13.08
N ALA A 62 8.71 -0.75 12.68
CA ALA A 62 9.28 -0.05 11.54
C ALA A 62 8.49 -0.32 10.25
N PHE A 63 8.06 -1.55 10.01
CA PHE A 63 7.18 -1.86 8.88
C PHE A 63 5.80 -1.21 9.00
N HIS A 64 5.22 -1.10 10.20
CA HIS A 64 3.98 -0.34 10.40
C HIS A 64 4.12 1.14 10.06
N VAL A 65 5.21 1.76 10.50
CA VAL A 65 5.55 3.14 10.14
C VAL A 65 5.74 3.27 8.63
N LEU A 66 6.48 2.34 8.01
CA LEU A 66 6.79 2.35 6.58
C LEU A 66 5.54 2.17 5.70
N ASN A 67 4.50 1.49 6.17
CA ASN A 67 3.22 1.40 5.47
C ASN A 67 2.60 2.78 5.20
N GLN A 68 2.87 3.78 6.06
CA GLN A 68 2.36 5.16 5.87
C GLN A 68 3.03 5.90 4.70
N PHE A 69 4.06 5.31 4.12
CA PHE A 69 4.78 5.82 2.97
C PHE A 69 4.52 4.99 1.72
N ASP A 70 3.71 3.94 1.79
CA ASP A 70 3.46 3.09 0.64
C ASP A 70 2.64 3.81 -0.43
N ILE A 71 3.09 3.73 -1.68
CA ILE A 71 2.39 4.31 -2.84
C ILE A 71 1.84 3.15 -3.67
N PRO A 72 0.52 2.92 -3.65
CA PRO A 72 -0.09 1.92 -4.51
C PRO A 72 -0.08 2.37 -5.97
N LYS A 73 -0.01 1.41 -6.90
CA LYS A 73 -0.07 1.65 -8.34
C LYS A 73 -1.24 2.57 -8.69
N GLY A 74 -0.93 3.72 -9.30
CA GLY A 74 -1.92 4.69 -9.76
C GLY A 74 -2.39 5.70 -8.71
N ALA A 75 -1.81 5.75 -7.50
CA ALA A 75 -2.01 6.85 -6.55
C ALA A 75 -1.16 8.09 -6.90
N ALA A 76 0.03 7.88 -7.45
CA ALA A 76 0.82 8.91 -8.11
C ALA A 76 0.76 8.64 -9.60
N ARG A 77 -0.08 9.39 -10.31
CA ARG A 77 -0.12 9.37 -11.78
C ARG A 77 0.54 10.64 -12.25
N GLU A 78 1.53 10.52 -13.11
CA GLU A 78 1.89 11.64 -13.95
C GLU A 78 0.77 11.85 -14.98
N HIS A 79 0.39 13.10 -15.19
CA HIS A 79 -0.56 13.45 -16.26
C HIS A 79 0.09 13.29 -17.65
N GLU A 80 1.41 13.14 -17.69
CA GLU A 80 2.18 12.86 -18.89
C GLU A 80 2.23 11.36 -19.14
N LYS A 81 1.82 10.98 -20.35
CA LYS A 81 2.06 9.64 -20.88
C LYS A 81 3.50 9.60 -21.37
N ASP A 82 4.18 8.46 -21.22
CA ASP A 82 5.47 8.28 -21.88
C ASP A 82 5.33 8.38 -23.42
N ALA A 83 6.45 8.39 -24.13
CA ALA A 83 6.48 8.44 -25.60
C ALA A 83 5.71 7.27 -26.29
N HIS A 84 5.31 6.26 -25.52
CA HIS A 84 4.57 5.08 -25.95
C HIS A 84 3.10 5.06 -25.49
N GLY A 85 2.63 6.13 -24.84
CA GLY A 85 1.25 6.26 -24.38
C GLY A 85 0.94 5.58 -23.04
N ASN A 86 1.95 5.07 -22.33
CA ASN A 86 1.75 4.45 -21.01
C ASN A 86 1.60 5.53 -19.94
N VAL A 87 0.67 5.29 -19.01
CA VAL A 87 0.55 6.11 -17.80
C VAL A 87 1.74 5.78 -16.91
N LEU A 88 2.64 6.75 -16.74
CA LEU A 88 3.70 6.66 -15.74
C LEU A 88 3.06 6.77 -14.36
N ALA A 89 3.09 5.66 -13.64
CA ALA A 89 2.62 5.59 -12.26
C ALA A 89 3.79 5.24 -11.37
N ASP A 90 4.13 6.15 -10.46
CA ASP A 90 5.07 5.87 -9.39
C ASP A 90 4.40 4.99 -8.34
N TYR A 91 5.10 3.95 -7.91
CA TYR A 91 4.65 3.06 -6.85
C TYR A 91 5.84 2.47 -6.10
N THR A 92 5.61 1.99 -4.89
CA THR A 92 6.65 1.33 -4.10
C THR A 92 6.90 -0.07 -4.65
N LEU A 93 8.13 -0.34 -5.11
CA LEU A 93 8.51 -1.68 -5.59
C LEU A 93 8.78 -2.65 -4.43
N TRP A 94 9.49 -2.18 -3.41
CA TRP A 94 9.79 -2.95 -2.21
C TRP A 94 9.98 -2.01 -1.01
N THR A 95 9.84 -2.57 0.18
CA THR A 95 10.12 -1.90 1.45
C THR A 95 11.04 -2.79 2.27
N SER A 96 12.07 -2.21 2.87
CA SER A 96 13.08 -2.95 3.62
C SER A 96 13.44 -2.29 4.95
N ALA A 97 13.81 -3.10 5.93
CA ALA A 97 14.34 -2.67 7.22
C ALA A 97 15.52 -3.57 7.62
N SER A 98 16.53 -2.99 8.26
CA SER A 98 17.74 -3.72 8.67
C SER A 98 17.88 -3.72 10.18
N ASP A 99 17.99 -4.90 10.79
CA ASP A 99 18.43 -5.03 12.18
C ASP A 99 19.95 -5.12 12.22
N LEU A 100 20.58 -4.00 12.60
CA LEU A 100 22.04 -3.87 12.65
C LEU A 100 22.68 -4.64 13.82
N LYS A 101 21.92 -4.96 14.88
CA LYS A 101 22.44 -5.72 16.02
C LYS A 101 22.56 -7.19 15.67
N THR A 102 21.50 -7.76 15.09
CA THR A 102 21.48 -9.19 14.70
C THR A 102 21.99 -9.43 13.28
N LYS A 103 22.26 -8.35 12.52
CA LYS A 103 22.70 -8.36 11.11
C LYS A 103 21.72 -9.11 10.22
N ARG A 104 20.43 -8.81 10.37
CA ARG A 104 19.34 -9.38 9.59
C ARG A 104 18.71 -8.31 8.71
N TYR A 105 18.51 -8.66 7.45
CA TYR A 105 17.90 -7.78 6.46
C TYR A 105 16.48 -8.25 6.17
N TYR A 106 15.49 -7.39 6.39
CA TYR A 106 14.08 -7.70 6.19
C TYR A 106 13.55 -6.93 5.00
N PHE A 107 12.70 -7.56 4.19
CA PHE A 107 12.07 -6.91 3.04
C PHE A 107 10.70 -7.52 2.70
N ARG A 108 9.88 -6.72 2.04
CA ARG A 108 8.66 -7.13 1.34
C ARG A 108 8.63 -6.48 -0.03
N THR A 109 7.90 -7.07 -0.96
CA THR A 109 7.76 -6.56 -2.34
C THR A 109 6.34 -6.13 -2.59
N TYR A 110 6.11 -5.33 -3.64
CA TYR A 110 4.76 -4.96 -4.05
C TYR A 110 3.86 -6.18 -4.27
N ASP A 111 4.39 -7.23 -4.90
CA ASP A 111 3.64 -8.45 -5.22
C ASP A 111 3.56 -9.45 -4.04
N ASN A 112 4.26 -9.18 -2.93
CA ASN A 112 4.28 -10.04 -1.76
C ASN A 112 4.54 -9.24 -0.48
N SER A 113 3.48 -9.10 0.31
CA SER A 113 3.36 -8.37 1.56
C SER A 113 4.01 -9.09 2.74
N GLN A 114 4.34 -10.37 2.60
CA GLN A 114 5.02 -11.11 3.66
C GLN A 114 6.42 -10.56 3.89
N ILE A 115 6.73 -10.30 5.16
CA ILE A 115 8.08 -9.89 5.55
C ILE A 115 9.00 -11.11 5.44
N ARG A 116 9.92 -11.05 4.48
CA ARG A 116 10.98 -12.03 4.29
C ARG A 116 12.27 -11.50 4.92
N MET A 117 13.11 -12.40 5.39
CA MET A 117 14.32 -12.08 6.14
C MET A 117 15.52 -12.84 5.59
N GLN A 118 16.63 -12.14 5.42
CA GLN A 118 17.94 -12.73 5.16
C GLN A 118 18.86 -12.53 6.36
N ASP A 119 19.42 -13.63 6.85
CA ASP A 119 20.40 -13.62 7.92
C ASP A 119 21.81 -13.52 7.31
N LEU A 120 22.45 -12.36 7.48
CA LEU A 120 23.77 -12.11 6.89
C LEU A 120 24.85 -12.93 7.60
N MET A 121 24.63 -13.33 8.86
CA MET A 121 25.60 -14.15 9.61
C MET A 121 25.64 -15.60 9.15
N LYS A 122 24.65 -16.04 8.36
CA LYS A 122 24.62 -17.38 7.74
C LYS A 122 25.24 -17.41 6.34
N MET A 123 25.71 -16.26 5.86
CA MET A 123 26.36 -16.15 4.56
C MET A 123 27.87 -16.19 4.73
N ASP A 124 28.57 -16.65 3.69
CA ASP A 124 30.02 -16.51 3.61
C ASP A 124 30.36 -15.06 3.25
N LEU A 125 30.94 -14.33 4.21
CA LEU A 125 31.29 -12.92 4.06
C LEU A 125 32.62 -12.72 3.32
N ASP A 126 33.44 -13.77 3.20
CA ASP A 126 34.73 -13.77 2.51
C ASP A 126 34.64 -14.39 1.11
N ALA A 127 33.41 -14.67 0.66
CA ALA A 127 33.14 -15.20 -0.66
C ALA A 127 33.71 -14.28 -1.75
N LYS A 128 34.36 -14.88 -2.75
CA LYS A 128 34.92 -14.15 -3.90
C LYS A 128 33.85 -13.72 -4.92
N ASP A 129 32.69 -14.36 -4.87
CA ASP A 129 31.57 -14.15 -5.78
C ASP A 129 30.37 -13.52 -5.08
N ILE A 130 29.62 -12.70 -5.80
CA ILE A 130 28.41 -12.05 -5.30
C ILE A 130 27.27 -13.07 -5.22
N VAL A 131 26.75 -13.29 -4.01
CA VAL A 131 25.52 -14.08 -3.82
C VAL A 131 24.31 -13.24 -4.24
N LYS A 132 23.53 -13.76 -5.19
CA LYS A 132 22.27 -13.15 -5.64
C LYS A 132 21.10 -13.95 -5.11
N MET A 133 20.10 -13.25 -4.57
CA MET A 133 18.86 -13.86 -4.08
C MET A 133 17.69 -13.35 -4.90
N SER A 134 16.81 -14.25 -5.31
CA SER A 134 15.58 -13.86 -6.01
C SER A 134 14.60 -13.24 -5.03
N ILE A 135 14.15 -12.02 -5.34
CA ILE A 135 13.07 -11.35 -4.60
C ILE A 135 11.67 -11.70 -5.14
N LYS A 136 11.60 -12.44 -6.25
CA LYS A 136 10.33 -12.88 -6.85
C LYS A 136 9.62 -13.87 -5.94
N GLY A 137 8.30 -13.81 -5.94
CA GLY A 137 7.42 -14.71 -5.20
C GLY A 137 6.06 -14.04 -5.06
N GLU A 138 4.99 -14.76 -5.40
CA GLU A 138 3.63 -14.25 -5.25
C GLU A 138 3.20 -14.22 -3.78
N GLU A 139 2.15 -13.47 -3.49
CA GLU A 139 1.51 -13.45 -2.17
C GLU A 139 1.02 -14.86 -1.80
N VAL A 140 1.32 -15.29 -0.58
CA VAL A 140 0.82 -16.58 -0.07
C VAL A 140 -0.42 -16.30 0.77
N ILE A 141 -1.59 -16.47 0.16
CA ILE A 141 -2.88 -16.38 0.83
C ILE A 141 -3.18 -17.73 1.50
N LYS A 142 -3.15 -17.76 2.83
CA LYS A 142 -3.47 -18.97 3.60
C LYS A 142 -4.98 -19.02 3.86
N PRO A 143 -5.73 -20.00 3.31
CA PRO A 143 -7.14 -20.16 3.64
C PRO A 143 -7.28 -20.62 5.10
N LEU A 144 -8.13 -19.93 5.86
CA LEU A 144 -8.52 -20.34 7.20
C LEU A 144 -9.85 -21.07 7.09
N ASN A 145 -9.79 -22.37 6.80
CA ASN A 145 -10.96 -23.24 6.85
C ASN A 145 -11.15 -23.72 8.31
N PRO A 146 -12.37 -23.67 8.85
CA PRO A 146 -12.67 -24.17 10.20
C PRO A 146 -12.50 -25.68 10.31
#